data_AF-W4P352-F1
#
_entry.id   AF-W4P352-F1
#
_cell.length_a   1.000
_cell.length_b   1.000
_cell.length_c   1.000
_cell.angle_alpha   90.00
_cell.angle_beta   90.00
_cell.angle_gamma   90.00
#
_symmetry.space_group_name_H-M   'P 1'
#
loop_
_entity.id
_entity.type
_entity.pdbx_description
1 polymer ?
#
loop_
_entity_poly.entity_id
_entity_poly.type
_entity_poly.pdbx_seq_one_letter_code
_entity_poly.pdbx_strand_id
1 'polypeptide(L)'
;MKITTFKFQLFAGVTIFSLFSGISVYAQSPNETDSLQTEEISSDNRIKINGYLRAGIFGGEKEIRNYYGEGALKLEVPIGMNASAFSEVRYRADGNNNHKFDIREAYVNLNLGKFDFRVGEQIVLWGRADGFNPTNNVTPQDFCVFSPEEDDKRLGNFIVKGVFNPYPFRIEVDWIPVYKSSLFPFIGKPMGDGIVWKNEKQPYRWKDQSFGVKIDLEKPSFDLSLSYYNGLHKFPGIAYEKTPSEILLSQKLSGACCRNGLFHLIGQLRIKRRVCLFTPRQRQ
;
A
#
# COMPACT_ATOMS: atom_id res chain seq x y z
N MET A 1 -64.81 -19.75 38.31
CA MET A 1 -64.65 -20.74 37.20
C MET A 1 -63.67 -20.17 36.19
N LYS A 2 -62.58 -20.92 35.91
CA LYS A 2 -61.39 -20.70 35.03
C LYS A 2 -60.14 -21.02 35.85
N ILE A 3 -59.85 -22.31 36.07
CA ILE A 3 -59.01 -23.18 35.23
C ILE A 3 -57.58 -22.63 35.11
N THR A 4 -56.73 -23.15 35.98
CA THR A 4 -55.27 -23.23 35.88
C THR A 4 -54.88 -24.10 34.68
N THR A 5 -53.97 -23.62 33.84
CA THR A 5 -53.25 -24.46 32.88
C THR A 5 -51.75 -24.15 32.88
N PHE A 6 -51.02 -25.24 32.74
CA PHE A 6 -49.63 -25.51 33.10
C PHE A 6 -48.75 -25.46 31.83
N LYS A 7 -47.49 -25.00 32.00
CA LYS A 7 -46.25 -25.23 31.22
C LYS A 7 -46.31 -25.42 29.68
N PHE A 8 -45.37 -24.77 28.98
CA PHE A 8 -44.34 -25.49 28.18
C PHE A 8 -43.08 -24.64 27.97
N GLN A 9 -41.94 -25.12 28.47
CA GLN A 9 -40.61 -24.64 28.07
C GLN A 9 -40.21 -25.36 26.78
N LEU A 10 -39.66 -24.64 25.81
CA LEU A 10 -38.90 -25.24 24.71
C LEU A 10 -37.51 -24.60 24.68
N PHE A 11 -36.56 -25.31 25.28
CA PHE A 11 -35.13 -25.14 24.99
C PHE A 11 -34.88 -25.77 23.62
N ALA A 12 -34.43 -24.97 22.65
CA ALA A 12 -33.76 -25.48 21.46
C ALA A 12 -32.32 -24.96 21.51
N GLY A 13 -31.45 -25.76 22.12
CA GLY A 13 -30.01 -25.57 22.05
C GLY A 13 -29.53 -25.87 20.63
N VAL A 14 -28.86 -24.90 20.00
CA VAL A 14 -27.95 -25.18 18.91
C VAL A 14 -26.56 -25.21 19.52
N THR A 15 -26.19 -26.38 20.03
CA THR A 15 -24.80 -26.74 20.33
C THR A 15 -24.08 -26.98 19.00
N ILE A 16 -23.34 -25.98 18.53
CA ILE A 16 -22.22 -26.20 17.60
C ILE A 16 -20.97 -26.32 18.46
N PHE A 17 -20.59 -27.57 18.69
CA PHE A 17 -19.33 -27.94 19.32
C PHE A 17 -18.24 -28.04 18.24
N SER A 18 -17.05 -27.55 18.59
CA SER A 18 -15.73 -27.82 17.99
C SER A 18 -15.45 -27.38 16.54
N LEU A 19 -14.68 -26.29 16.39
CA LEU A 19 -13.23 -26.33 16.07
C LEU A 19 -12.70 -24.88 16.04
N PHE A 20 -12.58 -24.25 17.21
CA PHE A 20 -11.79 -23.02 17.35
C PHE A 20 -10.34 -23.40 17.65
N SER A 21 -9.55 -23.62 16.61
CA SER A 21 -8.10 -23.48 16.70
C SER A 21 -7.76 -21.99 16.64
N GLY A 22 -7.42 -21.43 17.81
CA GLY A 22 -6.63 -20.22 18.01
C GLY A 22 -6.78 -19.09 16.98
N ILE A 23 -7.87 -18.31 17.07
CA ILE A 23 -7.83 -16.94 16.58
C ILE A 23 -7.18 -16.12 17.69
N SER A 24 -5.85 -15.99 17.64
CA SER A 24 -5.15 -15.00 18.45
C SER A 24 -5.46 -13.62 17.88
N VAL A 25 -6.44 -12.94 18.46
CA VAL A 25 -6.69 -11.52 18.19
C VAL A 25 -5.54 -10.74 18.83
N TYR A 26 -4.48 -10.48 18.07
CA TYR A 26 -3.46 -9.52 18.48
C TYR A 26 -3.97 -8.11 18.13
N ALA A 27 -4.19 -7.29 19.15
CA ALA A 27 -4.24 -5.85 18.97
C ALA A 27 -2.80 -5.38 18.69
N GLN A 28 -2.49 -5.05 17.44
CA GLN A 28 -1.22 -4.40 17.11
C GLN A 28 -1.35 -2.88 17.25
N SER A 29 -0.43 -2.30 18.00
CA SER A 29 -0.22 -0.85 18.11
C SER A 29 0.25 -0.30 16.75
N PRO A 30 -0.24 0.87 16.30
CA PRO A 30 0.20 1.48 15.05
C PRO A 30 1.53 2.20 15.27
N ASN A 31 2.62 1.42 15.29
CA ASN A 31 3.99 1.85 15.00
C ASN A 31 4.94 0.68 15.28
N GLU A 32 5.10 -0.20 14.30
CA GLU A 32 6.35 -0.93 14.16
C GLU A 32 6.93 -0.59 12.80
N THR A 33 8.00 0.19 12.86
CA THR A 33 8.91 0.46 11.76
C THR A 33 9.40 -0.87 11.23
N ASP A 34 9.18 -1.15 9.95
CA ASP A 34 9.66 -2.34 9.26
C ASP A 34 11.18 -2.25 9.11
N SER A 35 11.89 -2.48 10.22
CA SER A 35 13.31 -2.77 10.19
C SER A 35 13.42 -4.19 9.67
N LEU A 36 13.90 -4.33 8.43
CA LEU A 36 14.40 -5.59 7.88
C LEU A 36 15.53 -6.10 8.79
N GLN A 37 15.14 -6.77 9.88
CA GLN A 37 16.00 -7.73 10.53
C GLN A 37 16.15 -8.86 9.53
N THR A 38 17.40 -9.20 9.25
CA THR A 38 17.78 -10.36 8.49
C THR A 38 17.09 -11.59 9.08
N GLU A 39 15.93 -11.95 8.54
CA GLU A 39 15.32 -13.24 8.84
C GLU A 39 16.29 -14.29 8.29
N GLU A 40 16.84 -15.08 9.21
CA GLU A 40 17.53 -16.30 8.87
C GLU A 40 16.68 -17.08 7.88
N ILE A 41 17.34 -17.64 6.87
CA ILE A 41 16.74 -18.51 5.85
C ILE A 41 16.19 -19.75 6.55
N SER A 42 15.01 -19.63 7.17
CA SER A 42 14.14 -20.75 7.45
C SER A 42 13.29 -20.92 6.21
N SER A 43 13.57 -21.99 5.48
CA SER A 43 12.75 -22.48 4.38
C SER A 43 11.44 -23.02 4.93
N ASP A 44 10.64 -22.17 5.57
CA ASP A 44 9.29 -22.54 5.95
C ASP A 44 8.45 -22.55 4.68
N ASN A 45 8.45 -23.70 4.00
CA ASN A 45 7.70 -23.97 2.78
C ASN A 45 6.19 -24.13 3.05
N ARG A 46 5.67 -23.31 3.95
CA ARG A 46 4.27 -23.32 4.39
C ARG A 46 3.54 -22.16 3.77
N ILE A 47 2.27 -22.40 3.46
CA ILE A 47 1.34 -21.37 3.05
C ILE A 47 1.09 -20.47 4.27
N LYS A 48 1.31 -19.17 4.12
CA LYS A 48 1.02 -18.18 5.15
C LYS A 48 -0.30 -17.48 4.83
N ILE A 49 -1.23 -17.53 5.76
CA ILE A 49 -2.52 -16.84 5.67
C ILE A 49 -2.57 -15.84 6.80
N ASN A 50 -2.56 -14.56 6.45
CA ASN A 50 -2.62 -13.45 7.38
C ASN A 50 -3.81 -12.55 7.01
N GLY A 51 -4.12 -11.59 7.84
CA GLY A 51 -5.19 -10.64 7.57
C GLY A 51 -5.43 -9.73 8.75
N TYR A 52 -6.35 -8.79 8.57
CA TYR A 52 -6.78 -7.92 9.65
C TYR A 52 -8.23 -7.48 9.45
N LEU A 53 -8.85 -7.10 10.55
CA LEU A 53 -10.13 -6.40 10.58
C LEU A 53 -9.94 -5.08 11.30
N ARG A 54 -10.45 -4.00 10.71
CA ARG A 54 -10.32 -2.63 11.22
C ARG A 54 -11.69 -1.96 11.14
N ALA A 55 -12.01 -1.18 12.16
CA ALA A 55 -13.13 -0.24 12.12
C ALA A 55 -12.61 1.14 12.53
N GLY A 56 -13.11 2.19 11.90
CA GLY A 56 -12.71 3.56 12.20
C GLY A 56 -13.88 4.51 12.12
N ILE A 57 -13.85 5.56 12.95
CA ILE A 57 -14.86 6.60 13.01
C ILE A 57 -14.14 7.94 12.84
N PHE A 58 -14.63 8.75 11.92
CA PHE A 58 -14.15 10.10 11.66
C PHE A 58 -15.19 11.10 12.13
N GLY A 59 -14.84 11.91 13.13
CA GLY A 59 -15.64 13.02 13.63
C GLY A 59 -14.99 14.37 13.38
N GLY A 60 -15.82 15.39 13.17
CA GLY A 60 -15.43 16.78 13.39
C GLY A 60 -15.75 17.22 14.82
N GLU A 61 -15.56 18.51 15.11
CA GLU A 61 -15.75 19.07 16.47
C GLU A 61 -17.15 18.82 17.08
N LYS A 62 -18.19 18.67 16.25
CA LYS A 62 -19.58 18.53 16.71
C LYS A 62 -20.33 17.32 16.17
N GLU A 63 -19.82 16.65 15.13
CA GLU A 63 -20.56 15.59 14.43
C GLU A 63 -19.64 14.51 13.88
N ILE A 64 -20.13 13.26 13.88
CA ILE A 64 -19.48 12.15 13.17
C ILE A 64 -19.71 12.34 11.68
N ARG A 65 -18.62 12.51 10.92
CA ARG A 65 -18.66 12.73 9.47
C ARG A 65 -18.69 11.43 8.69
N ASN A 66 -18.02 10.38 9.18
CA ASN A 66 -18.00 9.08 8.52
C ASN A 66 -17.61 7.97 9.50
N TYR A 67 -17.96 6.73 9.20
CA TYR A 67 -17.43 5.54 9.84
C TYR A 67 -17.18 4.48 8.77
N TYR A 68 -16.23 3.59 9.00
CA TYR A 68 -15.90 2.53 8.06
C TYR A 68 -15.51 1.25 8.77
N GLY A 69 -15.79 0.12 8.12
CA GLY A 69 -15.24 -1.19 8.42
C GLY A 69 -14.38 -1.65 7.25
N GLU A 70 -13.25 -2.29 7.55
CA GLU A 70 -12.34 -2.86 6.58
C GLU A 70 -11.89 -4.24 7.03
N GLY A 71 -11.88 -5.19 6.09
CA GLY A 71 -11.23 -6.48 6.25
C GLY A 71 -10.23 -6.70 5.14
N ALA A 72 -9.07 -7.24 5.47
CA ALA A 72 -8.07 -7.65 4.50
C ALA A 72 -7.63 -9.09 4.76
N LEU A 73 -7.42 -9.82 3.69
CA LEU A 73 -6.86 -11.17 3.68
C LEU A 73 -5.59 -11.16 2.84
N LYS A 74 -4.50 -11.66 3.42
CA LYS A 74 -3.18 -11.78 2.80
C LYS A 74 -2.84 -13.25 2.70
N LEU A 75 -2.46 -13.67 1.49
CA LEU A 75 -2.07 -15.04 1.20
C LEU A 75 -0.67 -15.02 0.61
N GLU A 76 0.23 -15.81 1.19
CA GLU A 76 1.55 -16.08 0.62
C GLU A 76 1.73 -17.58 0.44
N VAL A 77 2.01 -17.99 -0.80
CA VAL A 77 2.19 -19.38 -1.20
C VAL A 77 3.62 -19.55 -1.70
N PRO A 78 4.49 -20.31 -1.03
CA PRO A 78 5.80 -20.65 -1.57
C PRO A 78 5.64 -21.60 -2.78
N ILE A 79 6.40 -21.34 -3.83
CA ILE A 79 6.41 -22.11 -5.09
C ILE A 79 7.83 -22.66 -5.28
N GLY A 80 8.06 -23.87 -4.81
CA GLY A 80 9.39 -24.48 -4.78
C GLY A 80 10.32 -23.78 -3.78
N MET A 81 11.63 -23.83 -4.02
CA MET A 81 12.62 -23.35 -3.06
C MET A 81 12.89 -21.85 -3.15
N ASN A 82 12.66 -21.25 -4.33
CA ASN A 82 13.17 -19.94 -4.68
C ASN A 82 12.08 -18.95 -5.12
N ALA A 83 10.81 -19.34 -5.12
CA ALA A 83 9.73 -18.45 -5.55
C ALA A 83 8.58 -18.43 -4.54
N SER A 84 7.82 -17.34 -4.53
CA SER A 84 6.56 -17.25 -3.77
C SER A 84 5.54 -16.41 -4.54
N ALA A 85 4.26 -16.69 -4.34
CA ALA A 85 3.16 -15.86 -4.82
C ALA A 85 2.50 -15.18 -3.63
N PHE A 86 2.24 -13.89 -3.74
CA PHE A 86 1.58 -13.08 -2.73
C PHE A 86 0.32 -12.45 -3.30
N SER A 87 -0.73 -12.39 -2.49
CA SER A 87 -1.95 -11.64 -2.81
C SER A 87 -2.55 -11.02 -1.55
N GLU A 88 -2.94 -9.76 -1.64
CA GLU A 88 -3.74 -9.05 -0.64
C GLU A 88 -5.07 -8.62 -1.25
N VAL A 89 -6.15 -9.13 -0.66
CA VAL A 89 -7.53 -8.76 -1.00
C VAL A 89 -8.13 -7.98 0.14
N ARG A 90 -8.81 -6.89 -0.17
CA ARG A 90 -9.38 -5.96 0.80
C ARG A 90 -10.83 -5.65 0.47
N TYR A 91 -11.66 -5.66 1.51
CA TYR A 91 -13.04 -5.22 1.47
C TYR A 91 -13.23 -4.08 2.46
N ARG A 92 -13.76 -2.96 1.99
CA ARG A 92 -14.09 -1.78 2.82
C ARG A 92 -15.54 -1.38 2.61
N ALA A 93 -16.24 -1.12 3.70
CA ALA A 93 -17.59 -0.57 3.72
C ALA A 93 -17.62 0.71 4.56
N ASP A 94 -18.34 1.73 4.11
CA ASP A 94 -18.50 2.99 4.85
C ASP A 94 -19.96 3.27 5.24
N GLY A 95 -20.15 4.29 6.09
CA GLY A 95 -21.46 4.70 6.59
C GLY A 95 -22.38 5.32 5.54
N ASN A 96 -21.89 5.58 4.33
CA ASN A 96 -22.68 6.06 3.19
C ASN A 96 -23.12 4.90 2.28
N ASN A 97 -23.03 3.66 2.78
CA ASN A 97 -23.37 2.43 2.06
C ASN A 97 -22.50 2.22 0.80
N ASN A 98 -21.29 2.78 0.77
CA ASN A 98 -20.32 2.47 -0.27
C ASN A 98 -19.56 1.21 0.12
N HIS A 99 -19.48 0.26 -0.80
CA HIS A 99 -18.71 -0.96 -0.65
C HIS A 99 -17.62 -1.00 -1.72
N LYS A 100 -16.37 -1.22 -1.31
CA LYS A 100 -15.21 -1.36 -2.20
C LYS A 100 -14.56 -2.71 -1.95
N PHE A 101 -14.46 -3.50 -3.00
CA PHE A 101 -13.64 -4.70 -3.04
C PHE A 101 -12.43 -4.42 -3.94
N ASP A 102 -11.23 -4.67 -3.44
CA ASP A 102 -9.99 -4.32 -4.13
C ASP A 102 -8.95 -5.43 -3.95
N ILE A 103 -8.20 -5.71 -5.02
CA ILE A 103 -7.01 -6.57 -4.96
C ILE A 103 -5.84 -5.62 -4.88
N ARG A 104 -5.40 -5.33 -3.65
CA ARG A 104 -4.43 -4.28 -3.38
C ARG A 104 -3.07 -4.60 -3.99
N GLU A 105 -2.66 -5.87 -3.86
CA GLU A 105 -1.41 -6.41 -4.40
C GLU A 105 -1.63 -7.86 -4.84
N ALA A 106 -1.00 -8.24 -5.94
CA ALA A 106 -0.94 -9.60 -6.44
C ALA A 106 0.31 -9.74 -7.30
N TYR A 107 1.32 -10.46 -6.80
CA TYR A 107 2.60 -10.61 -7.48
C TYR A 107 3.27 -11.95 -7.19
N VAL A 108 4.23 -12.28 -8.04
CA VAL A 108 5.12 -13.43 -7.86
C VAL A 108 6.54 -12.92 -7.62
N ASN A 109 7.20 -13.50 -6.63
CA ASN A 109 8.60 -13.28 -6.29
C ASN A 109 9.44 -14.46 -6.76
N LEU A 110 10.67 -14.18 -7.18
CA LEU A 110 11.72 -15.14 -7.46
C LEU A 110 13.02 -14.63 -6.83
N ASN A 111 13.54 -15.38 -5.85
CA ASN A 111 14.74 -15.05 -5.09
C ASN A 111 15.88 -15.99 -5.52
N LEU A 112 16.93 -15.42 -6.09
CA LEU A 112 18.11 -16.12 -6.63
C LEU A 112 19.39 -15.63 -5.92
N GLY A 113 19.40 -15.75 -4.58
CA GLY A 113 20.54 -15.40 -3.74
C GLY A 113 20.76 -13.90 -3.61
N LYS A 114 21.50 -13.30 -4.55
CA LYS A 114 21.74 -11.84 -4.58
C LYS A 114 20.78 -11.08 -5.50
N PHE A 115 20.02 -11.81 -6.32
CA PHE A 115 19.08 -11.24 -7.27
C PHE A 115 17.66 -11.62 -6.88
N ASP A 116 16.80 -10.62 -6.74
CA ASP A 116 15.38 -10.82 -6.46
C ASP A 116 14.56 -10.19 -7.57
N PHE A 117 13.62 -10.95 -8.11
CA PHE A 117 12.71 -10.50 -9.16
C PHE A 117 11.28 -10.56 -8.65
N ARG A 118 10.49 -9.53 -8.97
CA ARG A 118 9.07 -9.48 -8.61
C ARG A 118 8.25 -8.95 -9.77
N VAL A 119 7.19 -9.66 -10.13
CA VAL A 119 6.31 -9.29 -11.24
C VAL A 119 4.86 -9.36 -10.80
N GLY A 120 4.11 -8.29 -11.02
CA GLY A 120 2.68 -8.23 -10.74
C GLY A 120 2.23 -6.84 -10.28
N GLU A 121 1.00 -6.78 -9.76
CA GLU A 121 0.47 -5.59 -9.13
C GLU A 121 1.02 -5.47 -7.71
N GLN A 122 1.78 -4.42 -7.45
CA GLN A 122 2.50 -4.23 -6.19
C GLN A 122 2.60 -2.75 -5.84
N ILE A 123 2.80 -2.47 -4.56
CA ILE A 123 3.05 -1.13 -4.04
C ILE A 123 4.55 -1.00 -3.79
N VAL A 124 5.18 -0.05 -4.48
CA VAL A 124 6.64 0.18 -4.40
C VAL A 124 6.93 1.53 -3.81
N LEU A 125 7.62 1.54 -2.69
CA LEU A 125 7.92 2.77 -1.96
C LEU A 125 9.39 3.14 -2.14
N TRP A 126 9.59 4.28 -2.77
CA TRP A 126 10.91 4.91 -2.85
C TRP A 126 11.00 6.03 -1.84
N GLY A 127 12.07 6.04 -1.04
CA GLY A 127 12.31 6.99 0.04
C GLY A 127 11.98 6.39 1.41
N ARG A 128 12.51 7.03 2.46
CA ARG A 128 12.44 6.54 3.84
C ARG A 128 11.54 7.38 4.76
N ALA A 129 10.81 8.33 4.18
CA ALA A 129 9.92 9.21 4.94
C ALA A 129 8.53 8.57 5.03
N ASP A 130 8.05 8.44 6.27
CA ASP A 130 6.68 8.02 6.56
C ASP A 130 5.75 9.22 6.39
N GLY A 131 4.75 9.09 5.50
CA GLY A 131 3.80 10.15 5.17
C GLY A 131 4.15 10.89 3.87
N PHE A 132 4.76 12.07 3.96
CA PHE A 132 5.08 12.87 2.78
C PHE A 132 6.44 12.49 2.20
N ASN A 133 6.42 11.80 1.07
CA ASN A 133 7.62 11.32 0.41
C ASN A 133 7.74 11.88 -1.01
N PRO A 134 8.50 12.98 -1.21
CA PRO A 134 8.64 13.62 -2.52
C PRO A 134 9.36 12.74 -3.55
N THR A 135 10.00 11.65 -3.12
CA THR A 135 10.70 10.71 -4.02
C THR A 135 9.85 9.54 -4.48
N ASN A 136 8.64 9.39 -3.95
CA ASN A 136 7.71 8.35 -4.36
C ASN A 136 7.04 8.68 -5.71
N ASN A 137 7.77 8.40 -6.80
CA ASN A 137 7.32 8.63 -8.17
C ASN A 137 6.71 7.39 -8.84
N VAL A 138 6.84 6.23 -8.19
CA VAL A 138 6.47 4.91 -8.74
C VAL A 138 5.02 4.53 -8.39
N THR A 139 4.59 4.85 -7.16
CA THR A 139 3.29 4.41 -6.63
C THR A 139 2.21 5.49 -6.77
N PRO A 140 1.11 5.21 -7.47
CA PRO A 140 -0.06 6.08 -7.50
C PRO A 140 -0.82 6.07 -6.16
N GLN A 141 -1.65 7.09 -5.94
CA GLN A 141 -2.42 7.25 -4.70
C GLN A 141 -3.91 7.47 -4.95
N ASP A 142 -4.76 6.97 -4.06
CA ASP A 142 -6.19 7.21 -4.00
C ASP A 142 -6.51 8.28 -2.94
N PHE A 143 -6.68 9.52 -3.40
CA PHE A 143 -7.05 10.64 -2.53
C PHE A 143 -8.54 10.65 -2.16
N CYS A 144 -9.33 9.67 -2.63
CA CYS A 144 -10.72 9.51 -2.22
C CYS A 144 -10.82 8.78 -0.88
N VAL A 145 -9.76 8.08 -0.47
CA VAL A 145 -9.72 7.33 0.78
C VAL A 145 -9.41 8.25 1.96
N PHE A 146 -10.35 8.33 2.89
CA PHE A 146 -10.11 8.88 4.22
C PHE A 146 -9.63 7.76 5.13
N SER A 147 -8.34 7.80 5.51
CA SER A 147 -7.73 6.92 6.48
C SER A 147 -6.70 7.69 7.30
N PRO A 148 -6.53 7.41 8.61
CA PRO A 148 -5.38 7.91 9.36
C PRO A 148 -4.05 7.32 8.88
N GLU A 149 -4.10 6.16 8.21
CA GLU A 149 -2.92 5.48 7.69
C GLU A 149 -2.66 5.92 6.24
N GLU A 150 -1.46 6.43 5.97
CA GLU A 150 -1.08 6.89 4.63
C GLU A 150 -0.86 5.72 3.68
N ASP A 151 -0.57 4.52 4.21
CA ASP A 151 -0.51 3.31 3.41
C ASP A 151 -1.84 3.01 2.70
N ASP A 152 -2.99 3.24 3.34
CA ASP A 152 -4.31 2.96 2.76
C ASP A 152 -4.61 3.77 1.49
N LYS A 153 -3.95 4.93 1.33
CA LYS A 153 -4.06 5.75 0.12
C LYS A 153 -3.22 5.21 -1.03
N ARG A 154 -2.25 4.32 -0.80
CA ARG A 154 -1.38 3.82 -1.87
C ARG A 154 -2.13 2.79 -2.71
N LEU A 155 -1.97 2.91 -4.03
CA LEU A 155 -2.56 2.00 -5.00
C LEU A 155 -1.47 1.09 -5.57
N GLY A 156 -1.78 -0.20 -5.69
CA GLY A 156 -0.95 -1.15 -6.43
C GLY A 156 -0.77 -0.70 -7.87
N ASN A 157 0.38 -1.00 -8.46
CA ASN A 157 0.66 -0.76 -9.86
C ASN A 157 1.33 -1.99 -10.45
N PHE A 158 1.08 -2.28 -11.73
CA PHE A 158 1.73 -3.40 -12.38
C PHE A 158 3.20 -3.05 -12.65
N ILE A 159 4.12 -3.76 -12.00
CA ILE A 159 5.55 -3.46 -12.02
C ILE A 159 6.33 -4.76 -12.18
N VAL A 160 7.33 -4.72 -13.06
CA VAL A 160 8.42 -5.70 -13.15
C VAL A 160 9.62 -5.10 -12.42
N LYS A 161 9.92 -5.64 -11.25
CA LYS A 161 10.99 -5.20 -10.36
C LYS A 161 12.13 -6.21 -10.39
N GLY A 162 13.35 -5.70 -10.50
CA GLY A 162 14.58 -6.47 -10.28
C GLY A 162 15.43 -5.78 -9.21
N VAL A 163 15.94 -6.56 -8.26
CA VAL A 163 16.80 -6.07 -7.19
C VAL A 163 18.08 -6.87 -7.19
N PHE A 164 19.22 -6.19 -7.14
CA PHE A 164 20.53 -6.78 -6.94
C PHE A 164 21.11 -6.27 -5.63
N ASN A 165 21.37 -7.18 -4.69
CA ASN A 165 21.71 -6.88 -3.29
C ASN A 165 23.15 -7.28 -2.90
N PRO A 166 24.22 -6.80 -3.57
CA PRO A 166 25.59 -7.06 -3.13
C PRO A 166 26.04 -6.09 -2.04
N TYR A 167 26.26 -6.54 -0.80
CA TYR A 167 26.80 -5.67 0.25
C TYR A 167 28.07 -4.91 -0.19
N PRO A 168 28.15 -3.56 -0.01
CA PRO A 168 27.24 -2.66 0.73
C PRO A 168 26.18 -1.94 -0.13
N PHE A 169 25.94 -2.38 -1.36
CA PHE A 169 25.01 -1.77 -2.29
C PHE A 169 23.72 -2.58 -2.44
N ARG A 170 22.64 -1.86 -2.74
CA ARG A 170 21.37 -2.43 -3.18
C ARG A 170 20.87 -1.63 -4.37
N ILE A 171 20.76 -2.29 -5.52
CA ILE A 171 20.36 -1.68 -6.79
C ILE A 171 18.99 -2.23 -7.13
N GLU A 172 18.01 -1.34 -7.27
CA GLU A 172 16.63 -1.66 -7.59
C GLU A 172 16.27 -1.03 -8.93
N VAL A 173 15.65 -1.83 -9.78
CA VAL A 173 15.21 -1.44 -11.12
C VAL A 173 13.73 -1.76 -11.25
N ASP A 174 12.95 -0.76 -11.64
CA ASP A 174 11.50 -0.84 -11.76
C ASP A 174 11.06 -0.50 -13.17
N TRP A 175 10.44 -1.45 -13.84
CA TRP A 175 9.78 -1.24 -15.11
C TRP A 175 8.27 -1.28 -14.96
N ILE A 176 7.61 -0.20 -15.37
CA ILE A 176 6.18 0.00 -15.30
C ILE A 176 5.64 0.01 -16.73
N PRO A 177 5.13 -1.12 -17.26
CA PRO A 177 4.68 -1.17 -18.63
C PRO A 177 3.35 -0.45 -18.84
N VAL A 178 2.48 -0.44 -17.83
CA VAL A 178 1.13 0.16 -17.88
C VAL A 178 1.09 1.37 -16.96
N TYR A 179 0.76 2.54 -17.49
CA TYR A 179 0.56 3.72 -16.66
C TYR A 179 -0.75 3.61 -15.86
N LYS A 180 -0.66 3.90 -14.57
CA LYS A 180 -1.78 4.05 -13.64
C LYS A 180 -1.66 5.41 -12.95
N SER A 181 -2.72 6.21 -13.00
CA SER A 181 -2.80 7.54 -12.37
C SER A 181 -3.30 7.46 -10.94
N SER A 182 -2.96 8.46 -10.14
CA SER A 182 -3.62 8.74 -8.87
C SER A 182 -5.09 9.13 -9.06
N LEU A 183 -5.94 8.73 -8.13
CA LEU A 183 -7.37 9.05 -8.11
C LEU A 183 -7.62 10.25 -7.22
N PHE A 184 -8.47 11.16 -7.67
CA PHE A 184 -8.85 12.35 -6.93
C PHE A 184 -10.36 12.38 -6.68
N PRO A 185 -10.80 12.88 -5.51
CA PRO A 185 -12.20 12.81 -5.09
C PRO A 185 -13.16 13.63 -5.96
N PHE A 186 -12.67 14.58 -6.75
CA PHE A 186 -13.47 15.43 -7.62
C PHE A 186 -13.63 14.89 -9.04
N ILE A 187 -12.79 13.93 -9.47
CA ILE A 187 -12.81 13.43 -10.86
C ILE A 187 -13.98 12.47 -11.05
N GLY A 188 -14.76 12.69 -12.10
CA GLY A 188 -15.93 11.86 -12.43
C GLY A 188 -17.12 12.07 -11.50
N LYS A 189 -17.08 13.08 -10.63
CA LYS A 189 -18.21 13.50 -9.80
C LYS A 189 -18.95 14.66 -10.46
N PRO A 190 -20.29 14.73 -10.32
CA PRO A 190 -21.06 15.86 -10.85
C PRO A 190 -20.52 17.16 -10.25
N MET A 191 -20.19 18.10 -11.12
CA MET A 191 -19.84 19.47 -10.75
C MET A 191 -21.06 20.36 -10.99
N GLY A 192 -20.96 21.66 -10.68
CA GLY A 192 -22.06 22.60 -10.91
C GLY A 192 -22.58 22.57 -12.35
N ASP A 193 -23.79 23.10 -12.55
CA ASP A 193 -24.51 23.04 -13.82
C ASP A 193 -23.65 23.45 -15.01
N GLY A 194 -23.67 22.62 -16.07
CA GLY A 194 -22.89 22.84 -17.29
C GLY A 194 -21.44 22.36 -17.23
N ILE A 195 -20.99 21.64 -16.20
CA ILE A 195 -19.65 21.01 -16.14
C ILE A 195 -19.78 19.50 -16.15
N VAL A 196 -19.22 18.85 -17.18
CA VAL A 196 -19.33 17.40 -17.38
C VAL A 196 -17.94 16.77 -17.52
N TRP A 197 -17.73 15.63 -16.86
CA TRP A 197 -16.52 14.84 -17.02
C TRP A 197 -16.59 13.95 -18.26
N LYS A 198 -15.60 14.07 -19.12
CA LYS A 198 -15.36 13.14 -20.22
C LYS A 198 -14.69 11.89 -19.66
N ASN A 199 -15.47 10.81 -19.53
CA ASN A 199 -14.97 9.51 -19.08
C ASN A 199 -14.17 8.82 -20.19
N GLU A 200 -12.91 9.20 -20.36
CA GLU A 200 -11.98 8.47 -21.21
C GLU A 200 -11.28 7.39 -20.37
N LYS A 201 -11.58 6.12 -20.65
CA LYS A 201 -10.69 5.02 -20.22
C LYS A 201 -9.36 5.25 -20.90
N GLN A 202 -8.30 5.46 -20.12
CA GLN A 202 -6.96 5.66 -20.66
C GLN A 202 -6.53 4.39 -21.40
N PRO A 203 -6.38 4.42 -22.74
CA PRO A 203 -5.95 3.25 -23.47
C PRO A 203 -4.50 2.94 -23.13
N TYR A 204 -4.15 1.66 -23.09
CA TYR A 204 -2.75 1.24 -22.99
C TYR A 204 -1.96 1.81 -24.18
N ARG A 205 -0.90 2.57 -23.91
CA ARG A 205 0.00 3.09 -24.94
C ARG A 205 1.42 2.72 -24.59
N TRP A 206 2.12 2.08 -25.54
CA TRP A 206 3.53 1.75 -25.43
C TRP A 206 4.44 2.95 -25.10
N LYS A 207 4.02 4.18 -25.41
CA LYS A 207 4.75 5.42 -25.11
C LYS A 207 4.62 5.89 -23.66
N ASP A 208 3.77 5.25 -22.87
CA ASP A 208 3.43 5.66 -21.50
C ASP A 208 4.07 4.73 -20.45
N GLN A 209 5.06 3.95 -20.87
CA GLN A 209 5.89 3.16 -19.97
C GLN A 209 6.76 4.07 -19.09
N SER A 210 7.03 3.62 -17.88
CA SER A 210 7.98 4.27 -16.97
C SER A 210 9.08 3.33 -16.55
N PHE A 211 10.24 3.89 -16.28
CA PHE A 211 11.41 3.18 -15.80
C PHE A 211 12.02 3.91 -14.61
N GLY A 212 12.41 3.15 -13.60
CA GLY A 212 13.02 3.64 -12.39
C GLY A 212 14.27 2.88 -12.02
N VAL A 213 15.30 3.58 -11.55
CA VAL A 213 16.49 2.98 -10.94
C VAL A 213 16.74 3.64 -9.61
N LYS A 214 16.99 2.83 -8.59
CA LYS A 214 17.38 3.28 -7.26
C LYS A 214 18.62 2.53 -6.80
N ILE A 215 19.58 3.25 -6.26
CA ILE A 215 20.83 2.72 -5.73
C ILE A 215 20.91 3.16 -4.27
N ASP A 216 20.83 2.19 -3.37
CA ASP A 216 21.05 2.36 -1.95
C ASP A 216 22.47 1.91 -1.59
N LEU A 217 23.17 2.73 -0.82
CA LEU A 217 24.43 2.40 -0.17
C LEU A 217 24.16 2.31 1.32
N GLU A 218 24.33 1.11 1.86
CA GLU A 218 24.01 0.76 3.23
C GLU A 218 25.32 0.51 3.98
N LYS A 219 25.71 1.46 4.83
CA LYS A 219 26.87 1.33 5.69
C LYS A 219 26.48 1.62 7.13
N PRO A 220 27.07 0.94 8.13
CA PRO A 220 26.72 1.16 9.55
C PRO A 220 26.81 2.62 10.04
N SER A 221 27.61 3.46 9.36
CA SER A 221 27.87 4.86 9.72
C SER A 221 27.02 5.88 8.94
N PHE A 222 26.56 5.52 7.74
CA PHE A 222 25.75 6.40 6.92
C PHE A 222 25.02 5.59 5.86
N ASP A 223 23.83 6.04 5.51
CA ASP A 223 23.04 5.42 4.45
C ASP A 223 22.73 6.48 3.40
N LEU A 224 22.99 6.15 2.14
CA LEU A 224 22.77 7.05 0.99
C LEU A 224 21.85 6.36 -0.02
N SER A 225 20.93 7.11 -0.61
CA SER A 225 20.02 6.65 -1.66
C SER A 225 20.07 7.62 -2.82
N LEU A 226 20.36 7.12 -4.01
CA LEU A 226 20.23 7.84 -5.27
C LEU A 226 19.14 7.19 -6.09
N SER A 227 18.20 7.98 -6.61
CA SER A 227 17.12 7.47 -7.45
C SER A 227 16.95 8.31 -8.71
N TYR A 228 16.60 7.63 -9.79
CA TYR A 228 16.32 8.19 -11.09
C TYR A 228 15.01 7.58 -11.62
N TYR A 229 14.06 8.42 -12.01
CA TYR A 229 12.80 7.97 -12.60
C TYR A 229 12.55 8.68 -13.93
N ASN A 230 12.28 7.92 -14.98
CA ASN A 230 11.86 8.42 -16.29
C ASN A 230 10.47 7.87 -16.63
N GLY A 231 9.51 8.75 -16.83
CA GLY A 231 8.17 8.33 -17.21
C GLY A 231 7.12 9.41 -16.99
N LEU A 232 5.85 9.00 -17.03
CA LEU A 232 4.74 9.91 -16.70
C LEU A 232 4.62 10.08 -15.19
N HIS A 233 4.26 11.30 -14.79
CA HIS A 233 3.99 11.63 -13.41
C HIS A 233 2.64 11.02 -12.97
N LYS A 234 2.55 10.53 -11.73
CA LYS A 234 1.35 9.82 -11.26
C LYS A 234 0.16 10.74 -10.98
N PHE A 235 0.41 12.02 -10.80
CA PHE A 235 -0.65 13.01 -10.64
C PHE A 235 -1.12 13.51 -12.03
N PRO A 236 -2.36 13.19 -12.45
CA PRO A 236 -2.91 13.69 -13.70
C PRO A 236 -3.19 15.20 -13.62
N GLY A 237 -3.05 15.88 -14.75
CA GLY A 237 -3.55 17.24 -14.94
C GLY A 237 -5.02 17.23 -15.36
N ILE A 238 -5.66 18.39 -15.28
CA ILE A 238 -7.03 18.60 -15.77
C ILE A 238 -6.95 19.46 -17.03
N ALA A 239 -7.57 18.98 -18.10
CA ALA A 239 -7.81 19.76 -19.31
C ALA A 239 -9.31 20.08 -19.42
N TYR A 240 -9.64 21.21 -20.03
CA TYR A 240 -11.02 21.60 -20.29
C TYR A 240 -11.21 21.97 -21.75
N GLU A 241 -12.37 21.62 -22.28
CA GLU A 241 -12.85 22.03 -23.59
C GLU A 241 -14.17 22.77 -23.40
N LYS A 242 -14.31 23.95 -24.01
CA LYS A 242 -15.52 24.77 -23.91
C LYS A 242 -16.43 24.49 -25.09
N THR A 243 -17.62 24.00 -24.82
CA THR A 243 -18.72 23.83 -25.78
C THR A 243 -19.77 24.92 -25.52
N PRO A 244 -20.63 25.31 -26.49
CA PRO A 244 -21.63 26.35 -26.27
C PRO A 244 -22.63 26.07 -25.14
N SER A 245 -22.89 24.80 -24.82
CA SER A 245 -23.81 24.35 -23.78
C SER A 245 -23.13 23.95 -22.46
N GLU A 246 -21.86 23.50 -22.52
CA GLU A 246 -21.19 22.82 -21.41
C GLU A 246 -19.66 23.01 -21.44
N ILE A 247 -19.00 22.80 -20.30
CA ILE A 247 -17.55 22.69 -20.15
C ILE A 247 -17.22 21.21 -19.92
N LEU A 248 -16.49 20.62 -20.85
CA LEU A 248 -16.03 19.24 -20.77
C LEU A 248 -14.68 19.17 -20.08
N LEU A 249 -14.61 18.51 -18.93
CA LEU A 249 -13.36 18.24 -18.21
C LEU A 249 -12.82 16.86 -18.59
N SER A 250 -11.52 16.77 -18.85
CA SER A 250 -10.83 15.51 -19.14
C SER A 250 -9.53 15.41 -18.34
N GLN A 251 -9.13 14.18 -18.03
CA GLN A 251 -7.83 13.90 -17.43
C GLN A 251 -6.74 13.96 -18.51
N LYS A 252 -5.71 14.78 -18.26
CA LYS A 252 -4.53 14.88 -19.13
C LYS A 252 -3.31 14.28 -18.45
N LEU A 253 -2.64 13.36 -19.12
CA LEU A 253 -1.39 12.78 -18.66
C LEU A 253 -0.32 13.87 -18.50
N SER A 254 0.25 13.99 -17.30
CA SER A 254 1.32 14.94 -17.02
C SER A 254 2.68 14.31 -17.33
N GLY A 255 3.27 14.69 -18.47
CA GLY A 255 4.59 14.22 -18.90
C GLY A 255 5.73 15.23 -18.71
N ALA A 256 5.43 16.49 -18.43
CA ALA A 256 6.39 17.59 -18.57
C ALA A 256 7.55 17.57 -17.55
N CYS A 257 7.34 17.04 -16.35
CA CYS A 257 8.36 17.06 -15.29
C CYS A 257 9.28 15.82 -15.32
N CYS A 258 8.75 14.64 -15.65
CA CYS A 258 9.46 13.37 -15.44
C CYS A 258 9.96 12.68 -16.72
N ARG A 259 9.58 13.13 -17.93
CA ARG A 259 10.07 12.52 -19.20
C ARG A 259 11.53 12.82 -19.52
N ASN A 260 12.12 13.85 -18.92
CA ASN A 260 13.56 14.13 -19.01
C ASN A 260 14.36 13.53 -17.85
N GLY A 261 13.73 12.67 -17.04
CA GLY A 261 14.34 12.06 -15.88
C GLY A 261 14.30 12.97 -14.65
N LEU A 262 13.84 12.41 -13.55
CA LEU A 262 13.83 13.07 -12.25
C LEU A 262 14.87 12.41 -11.35
N PHE A 263 15.87 13.19 -10.95
CA PHE A 263 16.94 12.76 -10.05
C PHE A 263 16.63 13.20 -8.63
N HIS A 264 16.72 12.27 -7.69
CA HIS A 264 16.68 12.58 -6.26
C HIS A 264 17.86 11.91 -5.55
N LEU A 265 18.59 12.71 -4.78
CA LEU A 265 19.64 12.26 -3.87
C LEU A 265 19.17 12.51 -2.43
N ILE A 266 19.09 11.46 -1.62
CA ILE A 266 18.76 11.53 -0.19
C ILE A 266 19.85 10.79 0.58
N GLY A 267 20.46 11.46 1.56
CA GLY A 267 21.46 10.86 2.44
C GLY A 267 21.16 11.14 3.91
N GLN A 268 21.37 10.15 4.76
CA GLN A 268 21.24 10.28 6.20
C GLN A 268 22.56 9.86 6.87
N LEU A 269 23.22 10.80 7.53
CA LEU A 269 24.42 10.53 8.33
C LEU A 269 23.99 10.01 9.71
N ARG A 270 24.31 8.75 10.02
CA ARG A 270 23.99 8.15 11.32
C ARG A 270 25.23 8.21 12.21
N ILE A 271 25.38 9.30 12.98
CA ILE A 271 26.45 9.41 13.98
C ILE A 271 26.15 8.43 15.13
N LYS A 272 26.61 7.18 15.02
CA LYS A 272 26.65 6.25 16.16
C LYS A 272 27.69 6.74 17.16
N ARG A 273 27.33 7.66 18.06
CA ARG A 273 28.05 7.75 19.33
C ARG A 273 27.74 6.46 20.09
N ARG A 274 28.67 5.49 20.06
CA ARG A 274 28.74 4.49 21.14
C ARG A 274 29.08 5.27 22.41
N VAL A 275 28.06 5.68 23.15
CA VAL A 275 28.27 6.04 24.55
C VAL A 275 28.48 4.71 25.28
N CYS A 276 29.74 4.28 25.36
CA CYS A 276 30.13 3.29 26.36
C CYS A 276 29.93 3.97 27.72
N LEU A 277 28.77 3.74 28.34
CA LEU A 277 28.58 4.01 29.76
C LEU A 277 29.54 3.10 30.54
N PHE A 278 30.72 3.61 30.85
CA PHE A 278 31.58 3.06 31.88
C PHE A 278 30.85 3.23 33.22
N THR A 279 30.25 2.17 33.74
CA THR A 279 29.76 2.12 35.11
C THR A 279 30.97 2.06 36.05
N PRO A 280 31.18 3.02 36.97
CA PRO A 280 32.23 2.90 37.96
C PRO A 280 31.87 1.80 38.96
N ARG A 281 32.73 0.79 39.01
CA ARG A 281 32.75 -0.32 39.98
C ARG A 281 32.95 0.28 41.38
N GLN A 282 31.89 0.34 42.18
CA GLN A 282 31.97 0.63 43.61
C GLN A 282 32.85 -0.44 44.28
N ARG A 283 34.01 -0.04 44.80
CA ARG A 283 34.76 -0.84 45.78
C ARG A 283 34.29 -0.45 47.16
N GLN A 284 34.07 -1.48 47.99
CA GLN A 284 34.02 -1.41 49.44
C GLN A 284 35.28 -0.75 50.00
#